data_AF-A0A930MB23-F1
#
_entry.id   AF-A0A930MB23-F1
#
_cell.length_a   1.000
_cell.length_b   1.000
_cell.length_c   1.000
_cell.angle_alpha   90.00
_cell.angle_beta   90.00
_cell.angle_gamma   90.00
#
_symmetry.space_group_name_H-M   'P 1'
#
loop_
_entity.id
_entity.type
_entity.pdbx_description
1 polymer ?
#
loop_
_entity_poly.entity_id
_entity_poly.type
_entity_poly.pdbx_seq_one_letter_code
_entity_poly.pdbx_strand_id
1 'polypeptide(L)'
;MMSDDFSVFWRNNERASALFYDLLARAEQEAYDDDFLAQLAAYREAGGDAAHADIFAAKYLLANGDAENAAVCAERAFRLRPLQAPIFEVLSRAYKALGRYADALLMQGYTNRLTDTPIAVDDYPHEAITQEALDRLSVVLSHPSFVPLATRASYD
;
A
#
# COMPACT_ATOMS: atom_id res chain seq x y z
N MET A 1 -33.33 15.75 -20.68
CA MET A 1 -33.43 14.34 -20.22
C MET A 1 -32.08 14.03 -19.56
N MET A 2 -31.94 14.22 -18.25
CA MET A 2 -30.68 14.09 -17.47
C MET A 2 -30.87 13.20 -16.23
N SER A 3 -31.95 12.41 -16.18
CA SER A 3 -32.30 11.63 -14.98
C SER A 3 -31.70 10.21 -14.96
N ASP A 4 -31.33 9.63 -16.10
CA ASP A 4 -30.78 8.27 -16.13
C ASP A 4 -29.30 8.21 -15.72
N ASP A 5 -28.55 9.30 -15.91
CA ASP A 5 -27.09 9.35 -15.70
C ASP A 5 -26.71 9.23 -14.21
N PHE A 6 -27.49 9.87 -13.32
CA PHE A 6 -27.29 9.74 -11.88
C PHE A 6 -27.62 8.34 -11.38
N SER A 7 -28.61 7.66 -11.96
CA SER A 7 -28.99 6.30 -11.54
C SER A 7 -27.86 5.29 -11.81
N VAL A 8 -27.15 5.45 -12.93
CA VAL A 8 -25.96 4.66 -13.29
C VAL A 8 -24.80 5.00 -12.36
N PHE A 9 -24.56 6.27 -12.08
CA PHE A 9 -23.55 6.71 -11.11
C PHE A 9 -23.76 6.12 -9.71
N TRP A 10 -24.99 6.21 -9.17
CA TRP A 10 -25.32 5.67 -7.84
C TRP A 10 -25.21 4.14 -7.79
N ARG A 11 -25.69 3.43 -8.82
CA ARG A 11 -25.56 1.96 -8.92
C ARG A 11 -24.11 1.51 -9.04
N ASN A 12 -23.29 2.24 -9.82
CA ASN A 12 -21.87 1.95 -9.93
C ASN A 12 -21.16 2.18 -8.59
N ASN A 13 -21.53 3.23 -7.85
CA ASN A 13 -20.98 3.48 -6.52
C ASN A 13 -21.38 2.39 -5.51
N GLU A 14 -22.64 1.96 -5.51
CA GLU A 14 -23.11 0.85 -4.66
C GLU A 14 -22.40 -0.46 -4.99
N ARG A 15 -22.26 -0.79 -6.29
CA ARG A 15 -21.54 -1.97 -6.76
C ARG A 15 -20.05 -1.91 -6.39
N ALA A 16 -19.38 -0.78 -6.64
CA ALA A 16 -17.98 -0.60 -6.30
C ALA A 16 -17.75 -0.71 -4.78
N SER A 17 -18.66 -0.17 -3.96
CA SER A 17 -18.63 -0.31 -2.51
C SER A 17 -18.76 -1.76 -2.06
N ALA A 18 -19.73 -2.52 -2.61
CA ALA A 18 -19.88 -3.94 -2.30
C ALA A 18 -18.62 -4.76 -2.68
N LEU A 19 -18.07 -4.50 -3.86
CA LEU A 19 -16.83 -5.13 -4.33
C LEU A 19 -15.63 -4.77 -3.46
N PHE A 20 -15.55 -3.53 -3.00
CA PHE A 20 -14.50 -3.09 -2.08
C PHE A 20 -14.54 -3.88 -0.76
N TYR A 21 -15.72 -4.03 -0.15
CA TYR A 21 -15.84 -4.79 1.10
C TYR A 21 -15.62 -6.29 0.92
N ASP A 22 -16.01 -6.87 -0.21
CA ASP A 22 -15.68 -8.27 -0.54
C ASP A 22 -14.16 -8.47 -0.66
N LEU A 23 -13.47 -7.60 -1.40
CA LEU A 23 -12.01 -7.62 -1.52
C LEU A 23 -11.31 -7.40 -0.17
N LEU A 24 -11.84 -6.51 0.66
CA LEU A 24 -11.31 -6.27 2.00
C LEU A 24 -11.41 -7.52 2.86
N ALA A 25 -12.59 -8.14 2.93
CA ALA A 25 -12.82 -9.35 3.71
C ALA A 25 -11.93 -10.52 3.25
N ARG A 26 -11.73 -10.68 1.94
CA ARG A 26 -10.80 -11.69 1.39
C ARG A 26 -9.35 -11.39 1.76
N ALA A 27 -8.93 -10.13 1.66
CA ALA A 27 -7.58 -9.71 2.03
C ALA A 27 -7.29 -9.92 3.52
N GLU A 28 -8.28 -9.71 4.39
CA GLU A 28 -8.20 -10.00 5.83
C GLU A 28 -8.08 -11.50 6.13
N GLN A 29 -8.66 -12.36 5.28
CA GLN A 29 -8.54 -13.82 5.35
C GLN A 29 -7.30 -14.36 4.61
N GLU A 30 -6.48 -13.48 4.04
CA GLU A 30 -5.36 -13.83 3.17
C GLU A 30 -5.74 -14.72 1.97
N ALA A 31 -6.99 -14.61 1.50
CA ALA A 31 -7.51 -15.34 0.35
C ALA A 31 -7.17 -14.62 -0.96
N TYR A 32 -5.96 -14.87 -1.48
CA TYR A 32 -5.42 -14.27 -2.71
C TYR A 32 -5.42 -15.26 -3.87
N ASP A 33 -6.60 -15.74 -4.25
CA ASP A 33 -6.85 -16.70 -5.33
C ASP A 33 -7.33 -16.02 -6.63
N ASP A 34 -7.66 -16.83 -7.64
CA ASP A 34 -8.19 -16.33 -8.92
C ASP A 34 -9.52 -15.58 -8.75
N ASP A 35 -10.33 -15.96 -7.75
CA ASP A 35 -11.57 -15.26 -7.42
C ASP A 35 -11.27 -13.85 -6.91
N PHE A 36 -10.24 -13.68 -6.06
CA PHE A 36 -9.78 -12.35 -5.65
C PHE A 36 -9.40 -11.48 -6.84
N LEU A 37 -8.66 -12.01 -7.82
CA LEU A 37 -8.33 -11.28 -9.04
C LEU A 37 -9.56 -10.91 -9.87
N ALA A 38 -10.52 -11.83 -10.00
CA ALA A 38 -11.77 -11.57 -10.72
C ALA A 38 -12.56 -10.42 -10.05
N GLN A 39 -12.65 -10.41 -8.72
CA GLN A 39 -13.30 -9.34 -7.97
C GLN A 39 -12.56 -8.01 -8.10
N LEU A 40 -11.23 -8.04 -8.10
CA LEU A 40 -10.41 -6.85 -8.29
C LEU A 40 -10.59 -6.24 -9.68
N ALA A 41 -10.68 -7.08 -10.73
CA ALA A 41 -10.99 -6.62 -12.07
C ALA A 41 -12.40 -5.98 -12.12
N ALA A 42 -13.40 -6.66 -11.54
CA ALA A 42 -14.76 -6.13 -11.47
C ALA A 42 -14.84 -4.79 -10.70
N TYR A 43 -14.06 -4.64 -9.63
CA TYR A 43 -13.98 -3.39 -8.86
C TYR A 43 -13.46 -2.23 -9.72
N ARG A 44 -12.41 -2.47 -10.51
CA ARG A 44 -11.86 -1.46 -11.44
C ARG A 44 -12.87 -1.09 -12.52
N GLU A 45 -13.56 -2.07 -13.11
CA GLU A 45 -14.60 -1.84 -14.12
C GLU A 45 -15.80 -1.06 -13.58
N ALA A 46 -16.16 -1.28 -12.31
CA ALA A 46 -17.23 -0.56 -11.63
C ALA A 46 -16.86 0.89 -11.28
N GLY A 47 -15.66 1.36 -11.62
CA GLY A 47 -15.18 2.70 -11.29
C GLY A 47 -14.66 2.83 -9.86
N GLY A 48 -14.18 1.74 -9.27
CA GLY A 48 -13.53 1.74 -7.97
C GLY A 48 -12.33 2.69 -7.90
N ASP A 49 -12.00 3.12 -6.68
CA ASP A 49 -10.90 4.05 -6.44
C ASP A 49 -9.55 3.38 -6.80
N ALA A 50 -8.77 4.07 -7.63
CA ALA A 50 -7.54 3.53 -8.19
C ALA A 50 -6.49 3.21 -7.11
N ALA A 51 -6.40 4.02 -6.04
CA ALA A 51 -5.44 3.78 -4.96
C ALA A 51 -5.82 2.51 -4.18
N HIS A 52 -7.10 2.29 -3.88
CA HIS A 52 -7.55 1.04 -3.26
C HIS A 52 -7.34 -0.17 -4.18
N ALA A 53 -7.63 -0.04 -5.48
CA ALA A 53 -7.39 -1.12 -6.42
C ALA A 53 -5.90 -1.49 -6.51
N ASP A 54 -5.00 -0.50 -6.41
CA ASP A 54 -3.56 -0.73 -6.38
C ASP A 54 -3.08 -1.38 -5.07
N ILE A 55 -3.67 -1.02 -3.93
CA ILE A 55 -3.38 -1.69 -2.64
C ILE A 55 -3.78 -3.17 -2.72
N PHE A 56 -4.98 -3.48 -3.22
CA PHE A 56 -5.42 -4.87 -3.37
C PHE A 56 -4.55 -5.65 -4.35
N ALA A 57 -4.17 -5.05 -5.48
CA ALA A 57 -3.24 -5.67 -6.43
C ALA A 57 -1.89 -5.98 -5.77
N ALA A 58 -1.35 -5.03 -5.00
CA ALA A 58 -0.07 -5.20 -4.33
C ALA A 58 -0.11 -6.30 -3.26
N LYS A 59 -1.21 -6.41 -2.50
CA LYS A 59 -1.42 -7.50 -1.53
C LYS A 59 -1.46 -8.87 -2.22
N TYR A 60 -2.21 -8.99 -3.32
CA TYR A 60 -2.26 -10.22 -4.13
C TYR A 60 -0.88 -10.61 -4.67
N LEU A 61 -0.15 -9.65 -5.25
CA LEU A 61 1.18 -9.89 -5.81
C LEU A 61 2.18 -10.35 -4.75
N LEU A 62 2.16 -9.74 -3.56
CA LEU A 62 3.00 -10.17 -2.44
C LEU A 62 2.69 -11.61 -2.00
N ALA A 63 1.41 -11.97 -1.89
CA ALA A 63 1.02 -13.32 -1.50
C ALA A 63 1.52 -14.37 -2.50
N ASN A 64 1.65 -13.99 -3.77
CA ASN A 64 2.15 -14.84 -4.86
C ASN A 64 3.67 -14.69 -5.11
N GLY A 65 4.40 -14.00 -4.24
CA GLY A 65 5.86 -13.87 -4.29
C GLY A 65 6.40 -12.83 -5.27
N ASP A 66 5.53 -12.03 -5.89
CA ASP A 66 5.93 -10.97 -6.83
C ASP A 66 6.11 -9.63 -6.10
N ALA A 67 7.20 -9.55 -5.34
CA ALA A 67 7.52 -8.37 -4.54
C ALA A 67 7.82 -7.12 -5.39
N GLU A 68 8.35 -7.29 -6.59
CA GLU A 68 8.70 -6.18 -7.49
C GLU A 68 7.44 -5.48 -8.01
N ASN A 69 6.50 -6.23 -8.58
CA ASN A 69 5.26 -5.63 -9.06
C ASN A 69 4.35 -5.17 -7.92
N ALA A 70 4.43 -5.81 -6.75
CA ALA A 70 3.74 -5.32 -5.56
C ALA A 70 4.24 -3.93 -5.14
N ALA A 71 5.56 -3.72 -5.10
CA ALA A 71 6.14 -2.42 -4.80
C ALA A 71 5.65 -1.36 -5.80
N VAL A 72 5.66 -1.66 -7.11
CA VAL A 72 5.18 -0.74 -8.15
C VAL A 72 3.71 -0.34 -7.94
N CYS A 73 2.84 -1.30 -7.62
CA CYS A 73 1.43 -1.01 -7.35
C CYS A 73 1.27 -0.16 -6.10
N ALA A 74 1.93 -0.50 -4.99
CA ALA A 74 1.82 0.23 -3.74
C ALA A 74 2.45 1.65 -3.82
N GLU A 75 3.54 1.83 -4.55
CA GLU A 75 4.15 3.15 -4.83
C GLU A 75 3.22 4.02 -5.69
N ARG A 76 2.45 3.42 -6.61
CA ARG A 76 1.41 4.14 -7.37
C ARG A 76 0.25 4.57 -6.46
N ALA A 77 -0.23 3.68 -5.59
CA ALA A 77 -1.24 4.02 -4.58
C ALA A 77 -0.76 5.16 -3.65
N PHE A 78 0.49 5.08 -3.21
CA PHE A 78 1.12 6.09 -2.36
C PHE A 78 1.15 7.48 -3.01
N ARG A 79 1.47 7.56 -4.30
CA ARG A 79 1.45 8.83 -5.05
C ARG A 79 0.05 9.43 -5.18
N LEU A 80 -0.98 8.59 -5.27
CA LEU A 80 -2.37 9.03 -5.37
C LEU A 80 -2.95 9.48 -4.02
N ARG A 81 -2.65 8.73 -2.96
CA ARG A 81 -3.21 8.92 -1.63
C ARG A 81 -2.14 8.65 -0.57
N PRO A 82 -1.23 9.60 -0.32
CA PRO A 82 -0.25 9.45 0.74
C PRO A 82 -0.97 9.40 2.10
N LEU A 83 -0.40 8.69 3.08
CA LEU A 83 -0.90 8.55 4.46
C LEU A 83 -2.01 7.52 4.68
N GLN A 84 -1.90 6.33 4.07
CA GLN A 84 -2.72 5.19 4.47
C GLN A 84 -1.82 4.07 5.01
N ALA A 85 -2.11 3.58 6.22
CA ALA A 85 -1.34 2.50 6.84
C ALA A 85 -1.20 1.25 5.95
N PRO A 86 -2.25 0.78 5.24
CA PRO A 86 -2.12 -0.38 4.34
C PRO A 86 -1.08 -0.20 3.23
N ILE A 87 -0.83 1.02 2.77
CA ILE A 87 0.20 1.30 1.76
C ILE A 87 1.59 1.07 2.36
N PHE A 88 1.83 1.58 3.56
CA PHE A 88 3.11 1.44 4.25
C PHE A 88 3.40 -0.01 4.65
N GLU A 89 2.39 -0.74 5.11
CA GLU A 89 2.53 -2.17 5.44
C GLU A 89 2.95 -3.00 4.23
N VAL A 90 2.28 -2.80 3.09
CA VAL A 90 2.59 -3.49 1.83
C VAL A 90 3.98 -3.10 1.31
N LEU A 91 4.32 -1.81 1.31
CA LEU A 91 5.65 -1.35 0.90
C LEU A 91 6.75 -1.90 1.81
N SER A 92 6.53 -1.96 3.12
CA SER A 92 7.50 -2.55 4.05
C SER A 92 7.79 -4.00 3.70
N ARG A 93 6.73 -4.81 3.48
CA ARG A 93 6.87 -6.23 3.11
C ARG A 93 7.56 -6.41 1.75
N ALA A 94 7.16 -5.63 0.75
CA ALA A 94 7.75 -5.68 -0.59
C ALA A 94 9.25 -5.31 -0.56
N TYR A 95 9.59 -4.20 0.11
CA TYR A 95 10.98 -3.76 0.23
C TYR A 95 11.85 -4.75 1.00
N LYS A 96 11.33 -5.41 2.06
CA LYS A 96 12.05 -6.49 2.74
C LYS A 96 12.34 -7.65 1.78
N ALA A 97 11.36 -8.09 1.02
CA ALA A 97 11.53 -9.17 0.05
C ALA A 97 12.54 -8.83 -1.07
N LEU A 98 12.68 -7.54 -1.40
CA LEU A 98 13.66 -7.03 -2.37
C LEU A 98 15.03 -6.69 -1.76
N GLY A 99 15.25 -6.93 -0.46
CA GLY A 99 16.50 -6.57 0.24
C GLY A 99 16.69 -5.07 0.46
N ARG A 100 15.68 -4.24 0.20
CA ARG A 100 15.65 -2.78 0.41
C ARG A 100 15.32 -2.44 1.86
N TYR A 101 16.11 -2.96 2.79
CA TYR A 101 15.81 -2.95 4.22
C TYR A 101 15.70 -1.56 4.85
N ALA A 102 16.52 -0.60 4.43
CA ALA A 102 16.42 0.78 4.91
C ALA A 102 15.07 1.42 4.55
N ASP A 103 14.59 1.21 3.31
CA ASP A 103 13.29 1.71 2.87
C ASP A 103 12.15 1.01 3.62
N ALA A 104 12.26 -0.31 3.83
CA ALA A 104 11.28 -1.08 4.59
C ALA A 104 11.14 -0.59 6.05
N LEU A 105 12.27 -0.25 6.69
CA LEU A 105 12.31 0.26 8.06
C LEU A 105 11.60 1.62 8.15
N LEU A 106 11.79 2.49 7.15
CA LEU A 106 11.06 3.76 7.08
C LEU A 106 9.54 3.55 6.96
N MET A 107 9.12 2.59 6.13
CA MET A 107 7.70 2.26 6.01
C MET A 107 7.10 1.74 7.34
N GLN A 108 7.85 0.95 8.12
CA GLN A 108 7.43 0.57 9.46
C GLN A 108 7.36 1.76 10.42
N GLY A 109 8.28 2.71 10.32
CA GLY A 109 8.23 3.96 11.08
C GLY A 109 6.93 4.74 10.83
N TYR A 110 6.52 4.89 9.56
CA TYR A 110 5.23 5.53 9.25
C TYR A 110 4.03 4.73 9.75
N THR A 111 4.07 3.40 9.63
CA THR A 111 2.99 2.51 10.11
C THR A 111 2.84 2.63 11.63
N ASN A 112 3.95 2.61 12.38
CA ASN A 112 3.99 2.79 13.83
C ASN A 112 3.33 4.10 14.24
N ARG A 113 3.61 5.20 13.55
CA ARG A 113 3.04 6.51 13.90
C ARG A 113 1.54 6.62 13.60
N LEU A 114 1.02 5.86 12.64
CA LEU A 114 -0.41 5.88 12.30
C LEU A 114 -1.25 4.90 13.12
N THR A 115 -0.67 3.81 13.60
CA THR A 115 -1.41 2.66 14.17
C THR A 115 -0.90 2.21 15.53
N ASP A 116 0.15 2.84 16.05
CA ASP A 116 0.91 2.43 17.24
C ASP A 116 1.50 1.00 17.17
N THR A 117 1.52 0.39 15.98
CA THR A 117 2.13 -0.93 15.74
C THR A 117 3.65 -0.88 15.95
N PRO A 118 4.26 -1.69 16.84
CA PRO A 118 5.70 -1.67 17.08
C PRO A 118 6.53 -2.00 15.82
N ILE A 119 7.72 -1.41 15.73
CA ILE A 119 8.70 -1.73 14.67
C ILE A 119 9.31 -3.11 14.97
N ALA A 120 9.25 -4.02 14.01
CA ALA A 120 9.77 -5.38 14.15
C ALA A 120 11.25 -5.42 13.69
N VAL A 121 12.14 -4.88 14.52
CA VAL A 121 13.57 -4.74 14.20
C VAL A 121 14.26 -6.11 14.07
N ASP A 122 13.80 -7.13 14.79
CA ASP A 122 14.38 -8.48 14.79
C ASP A 122 14.27 -9.19 13.43
N ASP A 123 13.36 -8.75 12.56
CA ASP A 123 13.22 -9.30 11.21
C ASP A 123 14.25 -8.78 10.20
N TYR A 124 15.12 -7.85 10.62
CA TYR A 124 16.11 -7.23 9.76
C TYR A 124 17.49 -7.85 9.99
N PRO A 125 18.27 -8.10 8.92
CA PRO A 125 19.67 -8.47 9.11
C PRO A 125 20.40 -7.32 9.79
N HIS A 126 21.26 -7.63 10.76
CA HIS A 126 21.96 -6.61 11.56
C HIS A 126 22.74 -5.61 10.68
N GLU A 127 23.28 -6.07 9.55
CA GLU A 127 24.01 -5.25 8.58
C GLU A 127 23.13 -4.18 7.91
N ALA A 128 21.82 -4.40 7.83
CA ALA A 128 20.88 -3.45 7.26
C ALA A 128 20.50 -2.32 8.23
N ILE A 129 20.74 -2.48 9.53
CA ILE A 129 20.48 -1.45 10.53
C ILE A 129 21.69 -0.52 10.58
N THR A 130 21.83 0.30 9.55
CA THR A 130 22.90 1.30 9.45
C THR A 130 22.57 2.55 10.26
N GLN A 131 23.59 3.32 10.64
CA GLN A 131 23.39 4.60 11.31
C GLN A 131 22.51 5.55 10.47
N GLU A 132 22.71 5.59 9.15
CA GLU A 132 21.90 6.39 8.24
C GLU A 132 20.42 5.99 8.27
N ALA A 133 20.12 4.68 8.30
CA ALA A 133 18.75 4.19 8.41
C ALA A 133 18.10 4.58 9.74
N LEU A 134 18.87 4.51 10.84
CA LEU A 134 18.43 4.94 12.17
C LEU A 134 18.20 6.44 12.26
N ASP A 135 19.07 7.26 11.65
CA ASP A 135 18.93 8.72 11.62
C ASP A 135 17.66 9.12 10.89
N ARG A 136 17.40 8.52 9.71
CA ARG A 136 16.17 8.75 8.94
C ARG A 136 14.93 8.25 9.71
N LEU A 137 15.00 7.10 10.36
CA LEU A 137 13.91 6.58 11.19
C LEU A 137 13.61 7.52 12.37
N SER A 138 14.65 8.03 13.04
CA SER A 138 14.52 9.00 14.12
C SER A 138 13.77 10.26 13.66
N VAL A 139 14.05 10.76 12.45
CA VAL A 139 13.31 11.88 11.85
C VAL A 139 11.83 11.53 11.66
N VAL A 140 11.52 10.37 11.07
CA VAL A 140 10.13 9.90 10.86
C VAL A 140 9.37 9.81 12.18
N LEU A 141 10.00 9.26 13.22
CA LEU A 141 9.37 9.10 14.53
C LEU A 141 9.18 10.45 15.24
N SER A 142 10.08 11.41 15.01
CA SER A 142 10.07 12.73 15.65
C SER A 142 9.14 13.74 14.97
N HIS A 143 8.92 13.65 13.65
CA HIS A 143 8.20 14.68 12.88
C HIS A 143 7.19 14.09 11.87
N PRO A 144 5.87 14.24 12.10
CA PRO A 144 4.82 13.57 11.32
C PRO A 144 4.67 14.03 9.86
N SER A 145 5.24 15.18 9.48
CA SER A 145 4.99 15.81 8.18
C SER A 145 6.02 15.48 7.09
N PHE A 146 7.12 14.80 7.43
CA PHE A 146 8.15 14.41 6.46
C PHE A 146 7.86 13.02 5.91
N VAL A 147 6.74 12.88 5.21
CA VAL A 147 6.62 11.84 4.19
C VAL A 147 7.32 12.42 2.95
N PRO A 148 8.43 11.85 2.45
CA PRO A 148 9.07 12.39 1.25
C PRO A 148 8.15 12.19 0.05
N LEU A 149 7.34 13.21 -0.23
CA LEU A 149 6.62 13.36 -1.49
C LEU A 149 7.56 13.96 -2.54
N ALA A 150 8.70 13.30 -2.82
CA ALA A 150 9.52 13.64 -3.98
C ALA A 150 10.55 12.55 -4.31
N THR A 151 10.50 12.10 -5.56
CA THR A 151 11.57 11.45 -6.31
C THR A 151 12.91 12.13 -6.05
N ARG A 152 14.00 11.37 -5.90
CA ARG A 152 15.37 11.90 -5.83
C ARG A 152 15.56 12.96 -6.92
N ALA A 153 15.64 14.23 -6.53
CA ALA A 153 16.32 15.23 -7.34
C ALA A 153 17.81 14.93 -7.16
N SER A 154 18.44 14.39 -8.20
CA SER A 154 19.89 14.39 -8.32
C SER A 154 20.35 15.84 -8.38
N TYR A 155 21.21 16.24 -7.45
CA TYR A 155 22.06 17.40 -7.65
C TYR A 155 23.35 16.89 -8.29
N ASP A 156 23.61 17.34 -9.52
CA ASP A 156 24.94 17.31 -10.13
C ASP A 156 25.91 18.25 -9.37
#